data_AF-A0A355YFX9-F1
#
_entry.id   AF-A0A355YFX9-F1
#
_cell.length_a   1.000
_cell.length_b   1.000
_cell.length_c   1.000
_cell.angle_alpha   90.00
_cell.angle_beta   90.00
_cell.angle_gamma   90.00
#
_symmetry.space_group_name_H-M   'P 1'
#
loop_
_entity.id
_entity.type
_entity.pdbx_description
1 polymer ?
#
loop_
_entity_poly.entity_id
_entity_poly.type
_entity_poly.pdbx_seq_one_letter_code
_entity_poly.pdbx_strand_id
1 'polypeptide(L)'
;PVQFEPDALHASIQRLMAQSPAAMYLTHYGRVQDVPRLAADLHAQIDAMTAIARACDGRADRHRALVAALGELYLERARAHGCRLDDAGVLRVLGMDIDLNAQGLECWLDRDRARPA
;
A
#
# COMPACT_ATOMS: atom_id res chain seq x y z
N PRO A 1 -5.22 3.10 -7.85
CA PRO A 1 -4.97 2.46 -9.16
C PRO A 1 -5.84 1.21 -9.39
N VAL A 2 -6.55 1.12 -10.53
CA VAL A 2 -7.47 0.02 -10.84
C VAL A 2 -6.80 -1.36 -11.04
N GLN A 3 -5.47 -1.37 -11.15
CA GLN A 3 -4.66 -2.57 -11.42
C GLN A 3 -4.12 -3.22 -10.13
N PHE A 4 -4.54 -2.78 -8.95
CA PHE A 4 -4.05 -3.36 -7.70
C PHE A 4 -4.46 -4.84 -7.60
N GLU A 5 -3.48 -5.73 -7.48
CA GLU A 5 -3.66 -7.18 -7.32
C GLU A 5 -2.62 -7.67 -6.30
N PRO A 6 -3.01 -7.90 -5.03
CA PRO A 6 -2.05 -8.14 -3.95
C PRO A 6 -1.18 -9.37 -4.23
N ASP A 7 -1.79 -10.51 -4.55
CA ASP A 7 -1.04 -11.77 -4.76
C ASP A 7 -0.03 -11.67 -5.91
N ALA A 8 -0.43 -11.05 -7.02
CA ALA A 8 0.45 -10.82 -8.17
C ALA A 8 1.60 -9.88 -7.81
N LEU A 9 1.34 -8.85 -7.00
CA LEU A 9 2.36 -7.92 -6.51
C LEU A 9 3.35 -8.61 -5.56
N HIS A 10 2.86 -9.44 -4.62
CA HIS A 10 3.71 -10.26 -3.75
C HIS A 10 4.62 -11.18 -4.60
N ALA A 11 4.05 -11.90 -5.58
CA ALA A 11 4.81 -12.78 -6.45
C ALA A 11 5.86 -12.03 -7.29
N SER A 12 5.55 -10.81 -7.74
CA SER A 12 6.49 -9.95 -8.46
C SER A 12 7.69 -9.57 -7.60
N ILE A 13 7.45 -9.12 -6.35
CA ILE A 13 8.51 -8.76 -5.40
C ILE A 13 9.39 -9.97 -5.11
N GLN A 14 8.79 -11.14 -4.85
CA GLN A 14 9.54 -12.37 -4.59
C GLN A 14 10.43 -12.78 -5.78
N ARG A 15 9.92 -12.65 -7.00
CA ARG A 15 10.70 -12.92 -8.22
C ARG A 15 11.91 -11.99 -8.34
N LEU A 16 11.75 -10.71 -8.02
CA LEU A 16 12.87 -9.76 -8.02
C LEU A 16 13.88 -10.08 -6.93
N MET A 17 13.42 -10.47 -5.74
CA MET A 17 14.27 -10.81 -4.60
C MET A 17 15.03 -12.13 -4.76
N ALA A 18 14.50 -13.08 -5.53
CA ALA A 18 15.20 -14.33 -5.85
C ALA A 18 16.56 -14.11 -6.54
N GLN A 19 16.75 -12.95 -7.18
CA GLN A 19 18.01 -12.56 -7.82
C GLN A 19 19.06 -12.05 -6.82
N SER A 20 18.75 -12.01 -5.52
CA SER A 20 19.63 -11.53 -4.44
C SER A 20 20.30 -10.17 -4.74
N PRO A 21 19.52 -9.13 -5.13
CA PRO A 21 20.10 -7.86 -5.57
C PRO A 21 20.72 -7.09 -4.41
N ALA A 22 21.94 -6.58 -4.61
CA ALA A 22 22.58 -5.65 -3.68
C ALA A 22 21.93 -4.24 -3.73
N ALA A 23 21.29 -3.90 -4.84
CA ALA A 23 20.59 -2.64 -5.05
C ALA A 23 19.51 -2.78 -6.14
N MET A 24 18.50 -1.92 -6.12
CA MET A 24 17.50 -1.78 -7.18
C MET A 24 17.45 -0.33 -7.68
N TYR A 25 17.12 -0.11 -8.95
CA TYR A 25 16.95 1.23 -9.53
C TYR A 25 15.47 1.46 -9.84
N LEU A 26 14.86 2.39 -9.13
CA LEU A 26 13.45 2.76 -9.26
C LEU A 26 13.29 3.86 -10.31
N THR A 27 12.16 3.82 -11.03
CA THR A 27 11.85 4.76 -12.13
C THR A 27 11.88 6.22 -11.70
N HIS A 28 11.42 6.55 -10.49
CA HIS A 28 11.25 7.94 -10.02
C HIS A 28 12.12 8.31 -8.80
N TYR A 29 12.93 7.38 -8.28
CA TYR A 29 13.70 7.58 -7.03
C TYR A 29 15.17 7.12 -7.11
N GLY A 30 15.62 6.63 -8.26
CA GLY A 30 17.00 6.21 -8.45
C GLY A 30 17.36 4.93 -7.68
N ARG A 31 18.62 4.81 -7.27
CA ARG A 31 19.16 3.59 -6.63
C ARG A 31 18.73 3.48 -5.17
N VAL A 32 18.20 2.31 -4.79
CA VAL A 32 17.96 1.92 -3.39
C VAL A 32 18.84 0.73 -3.01
N GLN A 33 19.19 0.66 -1.72
CA GLN A 33 19.95 -0.42 -1.10
C GLN A 33 19.14 -1.00 0.06
N ASP A 34 19.70 -2.01 0.75
CA ASP A 34 19.00 -2.72 1.83
C ASP A 34 17.65 -3.28 1.34
N VAL A 35 17.71 -3.88 0.16
CA VAL A 35 16.55 -4.36 -0.59
C VAL A 35 15.77 -5.44 0.15
N PRO A 36 16.39 -6.38 0.91
CA PRO A 36 15.65 -7.34 1.72
C PRO A 36 14.71 -6.67 2.74
N ARG A 37 15.17 -5.62 3.43
CA ARG A 37 14.33 -4.87 4.36
C ARG A 37 13.20 -4.14 3.62
N LEU A 38 13.51 -3.46 2.52
CA LEU A 38 12.51 -2.74 1.71
C LEU A 38 11.43 -3.68 1.16
N ALA A 39 11.81 -4.88 0.71
CA ALA A 39 10.85 -5.88 0.23
C ALA A 39 9.93 -6.38 1.35
N ALA A 40 10.48 -6.65 2.54
CA ALA A 40 9.70 -7.03 3.71
C ALA A 40 8.72 -5.91 4.12
N ASP A 41 9.18 -4.66 4.14
CA ASP A 41 8.34 -3.50 4.46
C ASP A 41 7.20 -3.33 3.46
N LEU A 42 7.48 -3.55 2.17
CA LEU A 42 6.49 -3.45 1.10
C LEU A 42 5.45 -4.57 1.19
N HIS A 43 5.86 -5.81 1.47
CA HIS A 43 4.92 -6.91 1.73
C HIS A 43 4.01 -6.59 2.91
N ALA A 44 4.57 -6.19 4.05
CA ALA A 44 3.79 -5.84 5.24
C ALA A 44 2.81 -4.68 4.97
N GLN A 45 3.17 -3.74 4.10
CA GLN A 45 2.27 -2.65 3.70
C GLN A 45 1.11 -3.16 2.83
N ILE A 46 1.39 -4.02 1.84
CA ILE A 46 0.35 -4.62 0.99
C ILE A 46 -0.63 -5.43 1.83
N ASP A 47 -0.13 -6.24 2.78
CA ASP A 47 -0.96 -7.03 3.69
C ASP A 47 -1.84 -6.14 4.57
N ALA A 48 -1.29 -5.09 5.16
CA ALA A 48 -2.04 -4.15 5.99
C ALA A 48 -3.14 -3.42 5.20
N MET A 49 -2.83 -2.94 4.00
CA MET A 49 -3.81 -2.29 3.12
C MET A 49 -4.93 -3.25 2.72
N THR A 50 -4.59 -4.50 2.43
CA THR A 50 -5.54 -5.57 2.08
C THR A 50 -6.46 -5.90 3.27
N ALA A 51 -5.91 -5.99 4.47
CA ALA A 51 -6.68 -6.21 5.69
C ALA A 51 -7.66 -5.06 5.97
N ILE A 52 -7.20 -3.81 5.84
CA ILE A 52 -8.03 -2.60 5.97
C ILE A 52 -9.19 -2.63 4.96
N ALA A 53 -8.90 -2.97 3.70
CA ALA A 53 -9.90 -3.06 2.66
C ALA A 53 -10.99 -4.08 3.00
N ARG A 54 -10.59 -5.29 3.38
CA ARG A 54 -11.54 -6.34 3.79
C ARG A 54 -12.36 -5.93 5.02
N ALA A 55 -11.77 -5.26 5.99
CA ALA A 55 -12.46 -4.77 7.18
C ALA A 55 -13.47 -3.65 6.87
N CYS A 56 -13.26 -2.88 5.81
CA CYS A 56 -14.17 -1.83 5.37
C CYS A 56 -15.24 -2.32 4.38
N ASP A 57 -15.13 -3.56 3.87
CA ASP A 57 -16.03 -4.05 2.84
C ASP A 57 -17.48 -4.16 3.33
N GLY A 58 -18.43 -3.89 2.43
CA GLY A 58 -19.87 -3.87 2.74
C GLY A 58 -20.37 -2.66 3.55
N ARG A 59 -19.50 -1.76 4.01
CA ARG A 59 -19.92 -0.52 4.66
C ARG A 59 -20.56 0.44 3.66
N ALA A 60 -21.64 1.12 4.07
CA ALA A 60 -22.26 2.17 3.26
C ALA A 60 -21.32 3.37 3.01
N ASP A 61 -20.40 3.64 3.94
CA ASP A 61 -19.39 4.68 3.86
C ASP A 61 -17.98 4.13 3.56
N ARG A 62 -17.89 3.00 2.84
CA ARG A 62 -16.65 2.24 2.57
C ARG A 62 -15.47 3.12 2.18
N HIS A 63 -15.64 3.98 1.18
CA HIS A 63 -14.56 4.85 0.70
C HIS A 63 -14.02 5.76 1.80
N ARG A 64 -14.90 6.45 2.54
CA ARG A 64 -14.51 7.32 3.65
C ARG A 64 -13.81 6.55 4.76
N ALA A 65 -14.27 5.34 5.06
CA ALA A 65 -13.65 4.46 6.06
C ALA A 65 -12.25 4.01 5.62
N LEU A 66 -12.07 3.67 4.34
CA LEU A 66 -10.78 3.31 3.76
C LEU A 66 -9.78 4.47 3.84
N VAL A 67 -10.17 5.66 3.39
CA VAL A 67 -9.30 6.85 3.44
C VAL A 67 -8.86 7.14 4.87
N ALA A 68 -9.78 7.08 5.84
CA ALA A 68 -9.44 7.28 7.25
C ALA A 68 -8.46 6.21 7.77
N ALA A 69 -8.75 4.94 7.54
CA ALA A 69 -7.91 3.84 8.03
C ALA A 69 -6.52 3.79 7.37
N LEU A 70 -6.43 4.09 6.07
CA LEU A 70 -5.15 4.26 5.38
C LEU A 70 -4.38 5.48 5.91
N GLY A 71 -5.09 6.57 6.21
CA GLY A 71 -4.50 7.74 6.87
C GLY A 71 -3.80 7.38 8.17
N GLU A 72 -4.50 6.67 9.06
CA GLU A 72 -3.91 6.18 10.33
C GLU A 72 -2.71 5.25 10.10
N LEU A 73 -2.82 4.30 9.17
CA LEU A 73 -1.71 3.40 8.81
C LEU A 73 -0.46 4.19 8.37
N TYR A 74 -0.63 5.19 7.50
CA TYR A 74 0.52 5.96 7.01
C TYR A 74 1.06 6.93 8.05
N LEU A 75 0.22 7.47 8.94
CA LEU A 75 0.68 8.25 10.09
C LEU A 75 1.57 7.43 11.01
N GLU A 76 1.13 6.22 11.38
CA GLU A 76 1.92 5.29 12.20
C GLU A 76 3.29 5.01 11.54
N ARG A 77 3.27 4.67 10.26
CA ARG A 77 4.50 4.36 9.51
C ARG A 77 5.41 5.58 9.32
N ALA A 78 4.86 6.77 9.11
CA ALA A 78 5.63 8.00 9.00
C ALA A 78 6.35 8.31 10.32
N ARG A 79 5.67 8.13 11.47
CA ARG A 79 6.29 8.29 12.80
C ARG A 79 7.37 7.25 13.03
N ALA A 80 7.12 5.98 12.71
CA ALA A 80 8.11 4.90 12.83
C ALA A 80 9.34 5.13 11.93
N HIS A 81 9.16 5.76 10.77
CA HIS A 81 10.24 6.15 9.87
C HIS A 81 11.04 7.38 10.34
N GLY A 82 10.58 8.09 11.38
CA GLY A 82 11.22 9.32 11.86
C GLY A 82 10.89 10.56 11.01
N CYS A 83 9.74 10.57 10.32
CA CYS A 83 9.27 11.75 9.60
C CYS A 83 9.14 12.95 10.55
N ARG A 84 9.63 14.11 10.10
CA ARG A 84 9.64 15.35 10.90
C ARG A 84 8.38 16.21 10.74
N LEU A 85 7.51 15.84 9.80
CA LEU A 85 6.21 16.50 9.65
C LEU A 85 5.29 16.08 10.81
N ASP A 86 4.42 16.99 11.22
CA ASP A 86 3.30 16.63 12.08
C ASP A 86 2.24 15.84 11.29
N ASP A 87 1.26 15.28 12.00
CA ASP A 87 0.24 14.43 11.36
C ASP A 87 -0.51 15.18 10.25
N ALA A 88 -0.85 16.45 10.47
CA ALA A 88 -1.50 17.28 9.48
C ALA A 88 -0.61 17.52 8.24
N GLY A 89 0.69 17.67 8.42
CA GLY A 89 1.67 17.73 7.34
C GLY A 89 1.74 16.42 6.56
N VAL A 90 1.81 15.27 7.22
CA VAL A 90 1.85 13.96 6.58
C VAL A 90 0.58 13.70 5.77
N LEU A 91 -0.60 13.90 6.36
CA LEU A 91 -1.88 13.70 5.66
C LEU A 91 -2.05 14.65 4.47
N ARG A 92 -1.52 15.87 4.55
CA ARG A 92 -1.55 16.81 3.43
C ARG A 92 -0.68 16.36 2.27
N VAL A 93 0.52 15.84 2.54
CA VAL A 93 1.45 15.35 1.51
C VAL A 93 0.92 14.06 0.88
N LEU A 94 0.40 13.14 1.69
CA LEU A 94 -0.05 11.83 1.23
C LEU A 94 -1.52 11.77 0.82
N GLY A 95 -2.30 12.85 1.00
CA GLY A 95 -3.75 12.82 0.86
C GLY A 95 -4.24 12.32 -0.50
N MET A 96 -3.60 12.77 -1.58
CA MET A 96 -3.92 12.30 -2.93
C MET A 96 -3.58 10.81 -3.12
N ASP A 97 -2.43 10.36 -2.63
CA ASP A 97 -2.02 8.96 -2.73
C ASP A 97 -2.92 8.04 -1.89
N ILE A 98 -3.34 8.49 -0.70
CA ILE A 98 -4.29 7.79 0.17
C ILE A 98 -5.60 7.57 -0.58
N ASP A 99 -6.15 8.63 -1.18
CA ASP A 99 -7.39 8.58 -1.93
C ASP A 99 -7.28 7.62 -3.14
N LEU A 100 -6.21 7.74 -3.92
CA LEU A 100 -5.94 6.86 -5.06
C LEU A 100 -5.75 5.39 -4.65
N ASN A 101 -5.14 5.13 -3.50
CA ASN A 101 -4.97 3.80 -2.95
C ASN A 101 -6.30 3.22 -2.47
N ALA A 102 -7.13 4.01 -1.78
CA ALA A 102 -8.49 3.63 -1.39
C ALA A 102 -9.31 3.21 -2.62
N GLN A 103 -9.33 4.03 -3.68
CA GLN A 103 -10.02 3.71 -4.94
C GLN A 103 -9.51 2.39 -5.55
N GLY A 104 -8.19 2.16 -5.53
CA GLY A 104 -7.61 0.91 -6.05
C GLY A 104 -8.04 -0.33 -5.27
N LEU A 105 -8.12 -0.22 -3.94
CA LEU A 105 -8.61 -1.28 -3.05
C LEU A 105 -10.09 -1.57 -3.29
N GLU A 106 -10.91 -0.55 -3.48
CA GLU A 106 -12.32 -0.70 -3.81
C GLU A 106 -12.51 -1.44 -5.14
N CYS A 107 -11.82 -1.00 -6.19
CA CYS A 107 -11.86 -1.68 -7.49
C CYS A 107 -11.36 -3.14 -7.41
N TRP A 108 -10.39 -3.43 -6.55
CA TRP A 108 -9.94 -4.80 -6.31
C TRP A 108 -11.02 -5.65 -5.64
N LEU A 109 -11.64 -5.19 -4.56
CA LEU A 109 -12.72 -5.92 -3.89
C LEU A 109 -13.94 -6.15 -4.79
N ASP A 110 -14.31 -5.14 -5.58
CA ASP A 110 -15.46 -5.25 -6.49
C ASP A 110 -15.20 -6.28 -7.61
N ARG A 111 -13.97 -6.35 -8.11
CA ARG A 111 -13.54 -7.39 -9.07
C ARG A 111 -13.49 -8.78 -8.45
N ASP A 112 -12.99 -8.91 -7.22
CA ASP A 112 -12.91 -10.18 -6.49
C ASP A 112 -14.31 -10.78 -6.30
N ARG A 113 -15.30 -9.95 -5.99
CA ARG A 113 -16.72 -10.35 -5.87
C ARG A 113 -17.35 -10.77 -7.20
N ALA A 114 -16.94 -10.16 -8.31
CA ALA A 114 -17.47 -10.47 -9.64
C ALA A 114 -16.85 -11.74 -10.23
N ARG A 115 -15.81 -12.31 -9.62
CA ARG A 115 -15.16 -13.53 -10.09
C ARG A 115 -16.03 -14.75 -9.72
N PRO A 116 -16.44 -15.58 -10.69
CA PRO A 116 -17.15 -16.82 -10.38
C PRO A 116 -16.25 -17.78 -9.59
N ALA A 117 -16.88 -18.56 -8.70
CA ALA A 117 -16.23 -19.58 -7.87
C ALA A 117 -15.59 -20.71 -8.68
#